data_AF-A0A525CEM8-F1
#
_entry.id   AF-A0A525CEM8-F1
#
_cell.length_a   1.000
_cell.length_b   1.000
_cell.length_c   1.000
_cell.angle_alpha   90.00
_cell.angle_beta   90.00
_cell.angle_gamma   90.00
#
_symmetry.space_group_name_H-M   'P 1'
#
loop_
_entity.id
_entity.type
_entity.pdbx_description
1 polymer ?
#
loop_
_entity_poly.entity_id
_entity_poly.type
_entity_poly.pdbx_seq_one_letter_code
_entity_poly.pdbx_strand_id
1 'polypeptide(L)'
;MELPLEAECLRIYTGEQDKYKGRPLYEYLVDEAGKMGLAGATVLRGISGFGANSRVHSHRILRLSEDLPLVVEIIDTEEKIQAFLPLLNEVMVEGLVTLERVRVFFYRHNQGKKR
;
A
#
# COMPACT_ATOMS: atom_id res chain seq x y z
N MET A 1 -17.72 -7.77 -8.78
CA MET A 1 -17.54 -6.60 -7.91
C MET A 1 -17.48 -5.40 -8.81
N GLU A 2 -18.33 -4.40 -8.59
CA GLU A 2 -18.29 -3.12 -9.30
C GLU A 2 -17.72 -2.09 -8.34
N LEU A 3 -16.85 -1.21 -8.83
CA LEU A 3 -16.40 -0.06 -8.07
C LEU A 3 -17.33 1.12 -8.39
N PRO A 4 -17.79 1.88 -7.39
CA PRO A 4 -18.57 3.10 -7.61
C PRO A 4 -17.76 4.14 -8.40
N LEU A 5 -18.48 5.09 -9.00
CA LEU A 5 -17.88 6.22 -9.70
C LEU A 5 -16.97 7.03 -8.77
N GLU A 6 -17.30 7.14 -7.49
CA GLU A 6 -16.50 7.81 -6.46
C GLU A 6 -15.87 6.77 -5.54
N ALA A 7 -14.55 6.81 -5.41
CA ALA A 7 -13.77 5.88 -4.60
C ALA A 7 -12.63 6.63 -3.89
N GLU A 8 -11.90 5.93 -3.02
CA GLU A 8 -10.70 6.44 -2.39
C GLU A 8 -9.47 5.69 -2.91
N CYS A 9 -8.41 6.44 -3.20
CA CYS A 9 -7.07 5.93 -3.44
C CYS A 9 -6.26 6.03 -2.14
N LEU A 10 -5.99 4.88 -1.57
CA LEU A 10 -5.10 4.70 -0.42
C LEU A 10 -3.69 4.46 -0.92
N ARG A 11 -2.74 5.28 -0.47
CA ARG A 11 -1.31 5.11 -0.69
C ARG A 11 -0.61 4.84 0.63
N ILE A 12 0.20 3.78 0.64
CA ILE A 12 1.00 3.36 1.79
C ILE A 12 2.46 3.42 1.36
N TYR A 13 3.22 4.34 1.97
CA TYR A 13 4.64 4.53 1.74
C TYR A 13 5.43 3.82 2.83
N THR A 14 6.32 2.91 2.41
CA THR A 14 7.13 2.04 3.28
C THR A 14 8.48 1.76 2.64
N GLY A 15 9.45 1.22 3.40
CA GLY A 15 10.71 0.70 2.87
C GLY A 15 10.55 -0.70 2.28
N GLU A 16 11.43 -1.06 1.36
CA GLU A 16 11.56 -2.42 0.82
C GLU A 16 12.02 -3.44 1.87
N GLN A 17 12.81 -2.99 2.85
CA GLN A 17 13.31 -3.82 3.93
C GLN A 17 12.35 -3.92 5.13
N ASP A 18 11.25 -3.16 5.12
CA ASP A 18 10.25 -3.19 6.19
C ASP A 18 9.59 -4.57 6.26
N LYS A 19 9.43 -5.07 7.49
CA LYS A 19 8.91 -6.41 7.75
C LYS A 19 7.88 -6.40 8.85
N TYR A 20 6.88 -7.26 8.69
CA TYR A 20 5.94 -7.62 9.75
C TYR A 20 5.97 -9.12 9.97
N LYS A 21 6.21 -9.56 11.22
CA LYS A 21 6.34 -10.98 11.61
C LYS A 21 7.31 -11.78 10.72
N GLY A 22 8.41 -11.14 10.31
CA GLY A 22 9.47 -11.77 9.49
C GLY A 22 9.20 -11.80 7.98
N ARG A 23 8.03 -11.34 7.52
CA ARG A 23 7.67 -11.23 6.09
C ARG A 23 7.82 -9.79 5.60
N PRO A 24 8.20 -9.54 4.32
CA PRO A 24 8.15 -8.20 3.74
C PRO A 24 6.78 -7.55 3.93
N LEU A 25 6.76 -6.32 4.42
CA LEU A 25 5.53 -5.63 4.80
C LEU A 25 4.60 -5.43 3.61
N TYR A 26 5.12 -5.01 2.45
CA TYR A 26 4.31 -4.81 1.25
C TYR A 26 3.57 -6.09 0.82
N GLU A 27 4.19 -7.26 0.93
CA GLU A 27 3.54 -8.54 0.59
C GLU A 27 2.44 -8.88 1.58
N TYR A 28 2.70 -8.67 2.87
CA TYR A 28 1.70 -8.86 3.90
C TYR A 28 0.47 -7.97 3.64
N LEU A 29 0.69 -6.68 3.32
CA LEU A 29 -0.38 -5.72 3.03
C LEU A 29 -1.21 -6.11 1.81
N VAL A 30 -0.56 -6.54 0.71
CA VAL A 30 -1.26 -6.99 -0.50
C VAL A 30 -2.10 -8.23 -0.23
N ASP A 31 -1.55 -9.19 0.52
CA ASP A 31 -2.26 -10.41 0.88
C ASP A 31 -3.47 -10.14 1.78
N GLU A 32 -3.31 -9.31 2.82
CA GLU A 32 -4.42 -8.95 3.70
C GLU A 32 -5.49 -8.14 2.94
N ALA A 33 -5.10 -7.25 2.04
CA ALA A 33 -6.05 -6.55 1.18
C ALA A 33 -6.86 -7.52 0.31
N GLY A 34 -6.21 -8.54 -0.25
CA GLY A 34 -6.88 -9.62 -0.99
C GLY A 34 -7.84 -10.43 -0.13
N LYS A 35 -7.43 -10.80 1.10
CA LYS A 35 -8.28 -11.55 2.06
C LYS A 35 -9.48 -10.75 2.52
N MET A 36 -9.33 -9.45 2.70
CA MET A 36 -10.41 -8.52 3.06
C MET A 36 -11.31 -8.16 1.87
N GLY A 37 -11.02 -8.67 0.66
CA GLY A 37 -11.86 -8.48 -0.52
C GLY A 37 -11.80 -7.06 -1.09
N LEU A 38 -10.67 -6.37 -0.93
CA LEU A 38 -10.43 -5.13 -1.65
C LEU A 38 -10.29 -5.40 -3.16
N ALA A 39 -10.67 -4.43 -3.96
CA ALA A 39 -10.78 -4.56 -5.42
C ALA A 39 -9.44 -4.87 -6.10
N GLY A 40 -8.35 -4.36 -5.54
CA GLY A 40 -7.00 -4.68 -5.98
C GLY A 40 -5.96 -3.82 -5.26
N ALA A 41 -4.70 -4.21 -5.41
CA ALA A 41 -3.55 -3.46 -4.92
C ALA A 41 -2.46 -3.43 -6.00
N THR A 42 -1.75 -2.32 -6.10
CA THR A 42 -0.57 -2.16 -6.96
C THR A 42 0.62 -1.77 -6.10
N VAL A 43 1.78 -2.37 -6.36
CA VAL A 43 3.02 -2.02 -5.67
C VAL A 43 3.95 -1.32 -6.65
N LEU A 44 4.39 -0.12 -6.30
CA LEU A 44 5.33 0.68 -7.06
C LEU A 44 6.66 0.76 -6.29
N ARG A 45 7.78 0.49 -6.96
CA ARG A 45 9.12 0.67 -6.40
C ARG A 45 9.72 1.98 -6.91
N GLY A 46 10.07 2.88 -6.00
CA GLY A 46 10.79 4.11 -6.32
C GLY A 46 12.29 3.86 -6.51
N ILE A 47 12.93 4.75 -7.26
CA ILE A 47 14.40 4.70 -7.49
C ILE A 47 15.20 5.35 -6.35
N SER A 48 14.57 6.22 -5.57
CA SER A 48 15.14 6.97 -4.44
C SER A 48 13.99 7.66 -3.69
N GLY A 49 14.18 7.93 -2.40
CA GLY A 49 13.21 8.64 -1.56
C GLY A 49 13.81 9.06 -0.23
N PHE A 50 13.16 9.99 0.46
CA PHE A 50 13.49 10.39 1.82
C PHE A 50 12.21 10.47 2.65
N GLY A 51 12.28 10.10 3.93
CA GLY A 51 11.10 10.09 4.80
C GLY A 51 11.42 9.75 6.26
N ALA A 52 10.39 9.36 7.02
CA ALA A 52 10.53 8.98 8.43
C ALA A 52 11.56 7.86 8.64
N ASN A 53 11.56 6.82 7.79
CA ASN A 53 12.55 5.73 7.79
C ASN A 53 14.00 6.23 7.54
N SER A 54 14.19 7.40 6.92
CA SER A 54 15.52 7.92 6.60
C SER A 54 16.21 8.65 7.77
N ARG A 55 15.51 8.91 8.89
CA ARG A 55 16.05 9.71 10.01
C ARG A 55 16.35 8.93 11.29
N VAL A 56 15.88 7.70 11.47
CA VAL A 56 16.06 6.93 12.73
C VAL A 56 17.15 5.86 12.62
N HIS A 57 18.21 6.14 11.87
CA HIS A 57 19.50 5.45 12.01
C HIS A 57 20.55 6.44 12.50
N SER A 58 20.42 6.78 13.79
CA SER A 58 21.50 7.40 14.56
C SER A 58 22.78 6.57 14.39
N HIS A 59 23.84 7.26 13.96
CA HIS A 59 25.21 6.80 13.68
C HIS A 59 25.61 6.37 12.25
N ARG A 60 24.74 6.42 11.24
CA ARG A 60 25.20 6.31 9.84
C ARG A 60 24.53 7.35 8.95
N ILE A 61 25.22 8.49 8.88
CA ILE A 61 25.14 9.50 7.82
C ILE A 61 24.93 8.77 6.46
N LEU A 62 23.76 9.01 5.82
CA LEU A 62 23.47 8.75 4.39
C LEU A 62 23.38 7.28 3.92
N ARG A 63 22.43 6.49 4.44
CA ARG A 63 21.93 5.27 3.78
C ARG A 63 20.80 5.55 2.77
N LEU A 64 20.96 6.58 1.92
CA LEU A 64 19.93 6.97 0.94
C LEU A 64 19.68 5.94 -0.18
N SER A 65 20.33 4.76 -0.15
CA SER A 65 20.31 3.81 -1.26
C SER A 65 20.21 2.32 -0.90
N GLU A 66 20.08 1.92 0.37
CA GLU A 66 19.96 0.47 0.72
C GLU A 66 18.51 0.01 0.93
N ASP A 67 17.61 0.93 1.29
CA ASP A 67 16.19 0.66 1.49
C ASP A 67 15.37 1.53 0.53
N LEU A 68 14.95 0.92 -0.59
CA LEU A 68 14.21 1.63 -1.63
C LEU A 68 12.76 1.86 -1.19
N PRO A 69 12.18 3.04 -1.49
CA PRO A 69 10.79 3.30 -1.14
C PRO A 69 9.85 2.43 -1.97
N LEU A 70 8.88 1.82 -1.31
CA LEU A 70 7.74 1.15 -1.90
C LEU A 70 6.47 1.95 -1.64
N VAL A 71 5.59 1.99 -2.62
CA VAL A 71 4.23 2.53 -2.49
C VAL A 71 3.25 1.41 -2.81
N VAL A 72 2.40 1.05 -1.83
CA VAL A 72 1.25 0.19 -2.06
C VAL A 72 0.04 1.08 -2.29
N GLU A 73 -0.54 0.98 -3.48
CA GLU A 73 -1.74 1.70 -3.91
C GLU A 73 -2.96 0.77 -3.93
N ILE A 74 -4.04 1.18 -3.27
CA ILE A 74 -5.31 0.47 -3.25
C ILE A 74 -6.40 1.47 -3.62
N ILE A 75 -7.29 1.09 -4.55
CA ILE A 75 -8.45 1.90 -4.93
C ILE A 75 -9.71 1.10 -4.64
N ASP A 76 -10.53 1.56 -3.70
CA ASP A 76 -11.81 0.93 -3.37
C ASP A 76 -12.80 1.93 -2.76
N THR A 77 -13.97 1.45 -2.36
CA THR A 77 -14.97 2.26 -1.67
C THR A 77 -14.44 2.77 -0.33
N GLU A 78 -14.91 3.94 0.09
CA GLU A 78 -14.55 4.55 1.39
C GLU A 78 -14.76 3.54 2.53
N GLU A 79 -15.87 2.80 2.54
CA GLU A 79 -16.17 1.86 3.62
C GLU A 79 -15.12 0.76 3.77
N LYS A 80 -14.63 0.21 2.65
CA LYS A 80 -13.61 -0.83 2.68
C LYS A 80 -12.24 -0.29 3.04
N ILE A 81 -11.91 0.89 2.53
CA ILE A 81 -10.66 1.55 2.87
C ILE A 81 -10.62 1.88 4.36
N GLN A 82 -11.69 2.46 4.92
CA GLN A 82 -11.82 2.71 6.36
C GLN A 82 -11.74 1.42 7.19
N ALA A 83 -12.29 0.30 6.71
CA ALA A 83 -12.16 -0.99 7.38
C ALA A 83 -10.72 -1.55 7.35
N PHE A 84 -9.90 -1.14 6.38
CA PHE A 84 -8.50 -1.55 6.24
C PHE A 84 -7.53 -0.71 7.09
N LEU A 85 -7.85 0.56 7.37
CA LEU A 85 -6.98 1.47 8.13
C LEU A 85 -6.55 0.94 9.53
N PRO A 86 -7.40 0.29 10.34
CA PRO A 86 -6.97 -0.26 11.63
C PRO A 86 -5.85 -1.29 11.51
N LEU A 87 -5.88 -2.13 10.47
CA LEU A 87 -4.80 -3.09 10.18
C LEU A 87 -3.50 -2.34 9.93
N LEU A 88 -3.52 -1.29 9.09
CA LEU A 88 -2.34 -0.48 8.80
C LEU A 88 -1.73 0.11 10.07
N ASN A 89 -2.57 0.67 10.93
CA ASN A 89 -2.14 1.27 12.19
C ASN A 89 -1.54 0.23 13.17
N GLU A 90 -1.93 -1.04 13.07
CA GLU A 90 -1.33 -2.13 13.87
C GLU A 90 0.02 -2.59 13.31
N VAL A 91 0.12 -2.75 11.98
CA VAL A 91 1.27 -3.43 11.36
C VAL A 91 2.39 -2.50 10.92
N MET A 92 2.10 -1.22 10.70
CA MET A 92 3.08 -0.22 10.32
C MET A 92 3.71 0.41 11.56
N VAL A 93 5.01 0.16 11.75
CA VAL A 93 5.80 0.81 12.81
C VAL A 93 6.20 2.23 12.39
N GLU A 94 6.50 2.42 11.11
CA GLU A 94 6.88 3.68 10.49
C GLU A 94 6.39 3.74 9.04
N GLY A 95 6.36 4.94 8.46
CA GLY A 95 5.90 5.18 7.10
C GLY A 95 4.96 6.37 6.98
N LEU A 96 4.26 6.45 5.86
CA LEU A 96 3.22 7.44 5.59
C LEU A 96 2.03 6.77 4.93
N VAL A 97 0.82 7.13 5.34
CA VAL A 97 -0.42 6.69 4.71
C VAL A 97 -1.21 7.93 4.29
N THR A 98 -1.70 7.95 3.06
CA THR A 98 -2.52 9.05 2.53
C THR A 98 -3.76 8.54 1.83
N LEU A 99 -4.82 9.33 1.87
CA LEU A 99 -6.07 9.08 1.13
C LEU A 99 -6.35 10.23 0.17
N GLU A 100 -6.78 9.89 -1.03
CA GLU A 100 -7.22 10.82 -2.06
C GLU A 100 -8.56 10.36 -2.66
N ARG A 101 -9.52 11.27 -2.85
CA ARG A 101 -10.77 10.95 -3.55
C ARG A 101 -10.51 10.85 -5.04
N VAL A 102 -10.97 9.77 -5.66
CA VAL A 102 -10.79 9.49 -7.09
C VAL A 102 -12.10 9.15 -7.76
N ARG A 103 -12.15 9.33 -9.09
CA ARG A 103 -13.27 8.86 -9.91
C ARG A 103 -12.90 7.66 -10.74
N VAL A 104 -13.61 6.55 -10.56
CA VAL A 104 -13.36 5.30 -11.30
C VAL A 104 -14.26 5.26 -12.53
N PHE A 105 -13.66 5.27 -13.71
CA PHE A 105 -14.40 5.18 -14.98
C PHE A 105 -14.67 3.73 -15.41
N PHE A 106 -13.71 2.84 -15.17
CA PHE A 106 -13.84 1.44 -15.54
C PHE A 106 -13.17 0.55 -14.49
N TYR A 107 -13.91 -0.47 -14.07
CA TYR A 107 -13.38 -1.59 -13.30
C TYR A 107 -13.94 -2.87 -13.90
N ARG A 108 -13.09 -3.66 -14.54
CA ARG A 108 -13.50 -4.86 -15.28
C ARG A 108 -12.71 -6.05 -14.77
N HIS A 109 -13.41 -7.01 -14.19
CA HIS A 109 -12.85 -8.32 -13.93
C HIS A 109 -13.31 -9.26 -15.05
N ASN A 110 -12.36 -9.84 -15.79
CA ASN A 110 -12.69 -10.85 -16.78
C ASN A 110 -13.02 -12.15 -16.03
N GLN A 111 -14.31 -12.37 -15.73
CA GLN A 111 -14.84 -13.65 -15.27
C GLN A 111 -14.51 -14.68 -16.35
N GLY A 112 -13.41 -15.42 -16.18
CA GLY A 112 -12.73 -16.14 -17.24
C GLY A 112 -13.66 -16.90 -18.20
N LYS A 113 -13.90 -16.32 -19.38
CA LYS A 113 -14.02 -17.16 -20.58
C LYS A 113 -12.60 -17.62 -20.87
N LYS A 114 -12.27 -18.84 -20.43
CA LYS A 114 -11.12 -19.59 -20.95
C LYS A 114 -11.16 -19.46 -22.48
N ARG A 115 -10.15 -18.81 -23.06
CA ARG A 115 -9.83 -19.01 -24.46
C ARG A 115 -9.08 -20.32 -24.60
#